data_AF-A0A0K8R5Q6-F1
#
_entry.id   AF-A0A0K8R5Q6-F1
#
_cell.length_a   1.000
_cell.length_b   1.000
_cell.length_c   1.000
_cell.angle_alpha   90.00
_cell.angle_beta   90.00
_cell.angle_gamma   90.00
#
_symmetry.space_group_name_H-M   'P 1'
#
loop_
_entity.id
_entity.type
_entity.pdbx_description
1 polymer ?
#
loop_
_entity_poly.entity_id
_entity_poly.type
_entity_poly.pdbx_seq_one_letter_code
_entity_poly.pdbx_strand_id
1 'polypeptide(L)'
;MSRCPYFGAWRLLISCLGVFVVTTAAPRNINLDMQPRQETSDATLKILRDIHGKTFAFPLSPAKKPFLVDSTVSCFTIQMLYSAEETDHTVMLWLQYTKSDGVSKHVDTISFAVKTKKETSPNNLRFDFEGSSNNGIAIQEAEFGYHADSCYGLKITLKDRRCVLLALPPSSGTSAPENCVSRYELGSCEYEGYESSDSEKCLQYKLVEDHSQSQATEVTAQSPDNNQPLLETNAQLQQYQDFKRGLLFSSLVLVYSSYEKDPFRLCMIPYRPNEGPGTDGKLYILTSGVLVEKAMVQTFNPYRLSYHNETYKAAARLYRNDKFYETKVIFTDRKQCIILRTPEYYNLCELFTGGRYTHGILNSICFFIYTVYCQQPATRFTSLGECWPPAKK
;
A
#
# COMPACT_ATOMS: atom_id res chain seq x y z
N MET A 1 -47.74 -13.00 -26.78
CA MET A 1 -46.79 -14.09 -27.09
C MET A 1 -45.89 -13.57 -28.21
N SER A 2 -44.79 -12.90 -27.86
CA SER A 2 -43.79 -12.38 -28.82
C SER A 2 -42.43 -12.45 -28.14
N ARG A 3 -41.52 -13.27 -28.68
CA ARG A 3 -40.17 -13.50 -28.15
C ARG A 3 -39.18 -12.53 -28.82
N CYS A 4 -38.42 -11.79 -28.00
CA CYS A 4 -37.30 -10.94 -28.42
C CYS A 4 -36.10 -11.76 -28.96
N PRO A 5 -35.39 -11.30 -30.00
CA PRO A 5 -34.14 -11.90 -30.46
C PRO A 5 -32.93 -11.12 -29.94
N TYR A 6 -32.33 -11.54 -28.82
CA TYR A 6 -31.08 -10.95 -28.31
C TYR A 6 -30.13 -12.02 -27.73
N PHE A 7 -30.02 -13.18 -28.39
CA PHE A 7 -29.13 -14.26 -27.96
C PHE A 7 -28.14 -14.76 -29.02
N GLY A 8 -28.09 -14.14 -30.21
CA GLY A 8 -27.22 -14.59 -31.31
C GLY A 8 -25.87 -13.88 -31.43
N ALA A 9 -25.72 -12.66 -30.91
CA ALA A 9 -24.54 -11.84 -31.16
C ALA A 9 -23.35 -12.13 -30.23
N TRP A 10 -23.58 -12.77 -29.08
CA TRP A 10 -22.51 -12.97 -28.08
C TRP A 10 -21.56 -14.14 -28.40
N ARG A 11 -22.01 -15.11 -29.21
CA ARG A 11 -21.15 -16.25 -29.62
C ARG A 11 -20.22 -15.95 -30.79
N LEU A 12 -20.50 -14.92 -31.59
CA LEU A 12 -19.66 -14.53 -32.71
C LEU A 12 -18.46 -13.66 -32.30
N LEU A 13 -18.58 -12.88 -31.22
CA LEU A 13 -17.45 -12.09 -30.68
C LEU A 13 -16.36 -12.95 -30.02
N ILE A 14 -16.71 -14.15 -29.52
CA ILE A 14 -15.73 -15.09 -28.93
C ILE A 14 -15.02 -15.90 -30.02
N SER A 15 -15.61 -16.05 -31.21
CA SER A 15 -14.98 -16.72 -32.34
C SER A 15 -13.93 -15.86 -33.08
N CYS A 16 -13.99 -14.53 -32.94
CA CYS A 16 -13.02 -13.61 -33.57
C CYS A 16 -11.81 -13.29 -32.67
N LEU A 17 -11.80 -13.75 -31.42
CA LEU A 17 -10.63 -13.70 -30.52
C LEU A 17 -9.86 -15.04 -30.47
N GLY A 18 -10.29 -16.03 -31.27
CA GLY A 18 -9.75 -17.39 -31.33
C GLY A 18 -8.73 -17.66 -32.42
N VAL A 19 -7.97 -16.64 -32.88
CA VAL A 19 -6.83 -16.84 -33.80
C VAL A 19 -5.64 -16.02 -33.31
N PHE A 20 -5.17 -16.30 -32.09
CA PHE A 20 -3.73 -16.25 -31.85
C PHE A 20 -3.18 -17.64 -32.18
N VAL A 21 -2.94 -17.84 -33.47
CA VAL A 21 -1.86 -18.74 -33.88
C VAL A 21 -0.64 -18.32 -33.06
N VAL A 22 -0.09 -19.26 -32.31
CA VAL A 22 1.25 -19.16 -31.74
C VAL A 22 2.19 -19.03 -32.93
N THR A 23 2.34 -17.82 -33.45
CA THR A 23 3.55 -17.47 -34.18
C THR A 23 4.64 -17.62 -33.15
N THR A 24 5.55 -18.54 -33.40
CA THR A 24 6.84 -18.67 -32.74
C THR A 24 7.62 -17.37 -32.95
N ALA A 25 7.21 -16.33 -32.23
CA ALA A 25 7.94 -15.13 -31.93
C ALA A 25 8.07 -15.06 -30.41
N ALA A 26 8.40 -16.21 -29.80
CA ALA A 26 9.28 -16.15 -28.65
C ALA A 26 10.59 -15.54 -29.19
N PRO A 27 11.02 -14.36 -28.73
CA PRO A 27 12.41 -14.02 -28.90
C PRO A 27 13.17 -15.12 -28.17
N ARG A 28 13.83 -16.01 -28.92
CA ARG A 28 14.82 -16.97 -28.42
C ARG A 28 16.08 -16.22 -27.94
N ASN A 29 15.91 -15.13 -27.21
CA ASN A 29 16.96 -14.49 -26.44
C ASN A 29 16.59 -14.58 -24.97
N ILE A 30 17.06 -15.70 -24.42
CA ILE A 30 17.39 -15.92 -23.02
C ILE A 30 18.37 -14.79 -22.63
N ASN A 31 17.83 -13.65 -22.16
CA ASN A 31 18.50 -12.58 -21.39
C ASN A 31 17.58 -11.35 -21.29
N LEU A 32 16.29 -11.56 -21.02
CA LEU A 32 15.55 -10.54 -20.28
C LEU A 32 15.86 -10.81 -18.82
N ASP A 33 17.00 -10.28 -18.38
CA ASP A 33 17.08 -9.68 -17.06
C ASP A 33 15.73 -8.96 -16.88
N MET A 34 14.84 -9.50 -16.04
CA MET A 34 13.81 -8.67 -15.44
C MET A 34 14.60 -7.70 -14.59
N GLN A 35 15.09 -6.65 -15.22
CA GLN A 35 15.94 -5.69 -14.57
C GLN A 35 15.20 -5.30 -13.28
N PRO A 36 15.85 -5.39 -12.11
CA PRO A 36 15.38 -4.62 -10.98
C PRO A 36 15.13 -3.23 -11.53
N ARG A 37 13.89 -2.74 -11.34
CA ARG A 37 13.35 -1.52 -11.91
C ARG A 37 14.51 -0.54 -12.06
N GLN A 38 14.90 -0.23 -13.31
CA GLN A 38 16.10 0.51 -13.68
C GLN A 38 16.49 1.39 -12.51
N GLU A 39 17.58 1.04 -11.81
CA GLU A 39 18.07 1.88 -10.74
C GLU A 39 18.16 3.26 -11.35
N THR A 40 17.25 4.15 -10.95
CA THR A 40 17.29 5.52 -11.40
C THR A 40 18.63 6.00 -10.88
N SER A 41 19.58 6.21 -11.78
CA SER A 41 20.89 6.80 -11.47
C SER A 41 20.75 8.19 -10.87
N ASP A 42 19.52 8.72 -10.86
CA ASP A 42 19.11 9.91 -10.16
C ASP A 42 19.12 9.69 -8.64
N ALA A 43 20.24 10.09 -8.03
CA ALA A 43 20.44 10.09 -6.58
C ALA A 43 19.32 10.84 -5.83
N THR A 44 18.66 11.81 -6.47
CA THR A 44 17.55 12.57 -5.90
C THR A 44 16.30 11.71 -5.72
N LEU A 45 16.02 10.74 -6.58
CA LEU A 45 14.87 9.84 -6.40
C LEU A 45 15.14 8.70 -5.39
N LYS A 46 16.41 8.45 -5.07
CA LYS A 46 16.79 7.47 -4.03
C LYS A 46 16.27 7.90 -2.66
N ILE A 47 16.30 9.20 -2.35
CA ILE A 47 15.83 9.68 -1.04
C ILE A 47 14.34 9.42 -0.81
N LEU A 48 13.52 9.47 -1.86
CA LEU A 48 12.10 9.15 -1.78
C LEU A 48 11.85 7.68 -1.48
N ARG A 49 12.73 6.79 -1.96
CA ARG A 49 12.71 5.37 -1.60
C ARG A 49 13.13 5.18 -0.14
N ASP A 50 14.10 5.95 0.35
CA ASP A 50 14.60 5.86 1.72
C ASP A 50 13.60 6.36 2.77
N ILE A 51 12.72 7.31 2.42
CA ILE A 51 11.65 7.80 3.32
C ILE A 51 10.32 7.04 3.16
N HIS A 52 10.21 6.19 2.13
CA HIS A 52 9.01 5.42 1.87
C HIS A 52 8.63 4.53 3.07
N GLY A 53 7.38 4.65 3.51
CA GLY A 53 6.82 3.94 4.65
C GLY A 53 7.17 4.50 6.02
N LYS A 54 8.08 5.49 6.12
CA LYS A 54 8.40 6.14 7.39
C LYS A 54 7.20 6.88 7.93
N THR A 55 7.04 6.81 9.25
CA THR A 55 5.95 7.47 9.97
C THR A 55 6.49 8.46 10.99
N PHE A 56 5.86 9.61 11.06
CA PHE A 56 6.24 10.75 11.88
C PHE A 56 5.07 11.14 12.78
N ALA A 57 5.31 11.41 14.06
CA ALA A 57 4.29 11.87 15.01
C ALA A 57 4.40 13.36 15.26
N PHE A 58 3.24 14.00 15.37
CA PHE A 58 3.13 15.37 15.82
C PHE A 58 3.22 15.43 17.35
N PRO A 59 4.12 16.25 17.93
CA PRO A 59 4.23 16.41 19.38
C PRO A 59 3.03 17.20 19.89
N LEU A 60 2.10 16.50 20.55
CA LEU A 60 0.85 17.08 21.03
C LEU A 60 1.12 18.09 22.16
N SER A 61 0.51 19.25 22.04
CA SER A 61 0.49 20.28 23.08
C SER A 61 -0.91 20.90 23.14
N PRO A 62 -1.44 21.26 24.33
CA PRO A 62 -2.77 21.87 24.46
C PRO A 62 -2.99 23.12 23.60
N ALA A 63 -1.91 23.80 23.19
CA ALA A 63 -1.95 25.02 22.40
C ALA A 63 -1.68 24.84 20.90
N LYS A 64 -1.39 23.61 20.43
CA LYS A 64 -0.96 23.37 19.05
C LYS A 64 -1.93 22.43 18.32
N LYS A 65 -2.46 22.90 17.19
CA LYS A 65 -3.24 22.13 16.22
C LYS A 65 -2.35 21.84 15.01
N PRO A 66 -2.33 20.60 14.50
CA PRO A 66 -1.55 20.30 13.31
C PRO A 66 -2.07 21.04 12.08
N PHE A 67 -1.17 21.56 11.24
CA PHE A 67 -1.57 22.33 10.06
C PHE A 67 -2.28 21.50 9.00
N LEU A 68 -1.99 20.19 8.94
CA LEU A 68 -2.54 19.29 7.93
C LEU A 68 -3.90 18.67 8.29
N VAL A 69 -4.53 19.10 9.39
CA VAL A 69 -5.88 18.67 9.75
C VAL A 69 -6.69 19.86 10.25
N ASP A 70 -7.93 20.05 9.78
CA ASP A 70 -8.77 21.16 10.24
C ASP A 70 -9.48 20.92 11.60
N SER A 71 -9.07 19.91 12.35
CA SER A 71 -9.60 19.63 13.70
C SER A 71 -8.50 19.61 14.75
N THR A 72 -8.87 19.90 16.00
CA THR A 72 -8.03 19.57 17.15
C THR A 72 -7.97 18.04 17.30
N VAL A 73 -6.79 17.53 17.61
CA VAL A 73 -6.50 16.10 17.64
C VAL A 73 -5.93 15.70 19.00
N SER A 74 -6.26 14.49 19.43
CA SER A 74 -5.62 13.82 20.57
C SER A 74 -4.44 12.95 20.14
N CYS A 75 -4.27 12.71 18.83
CA CYS A 75 -3.10 12.08 18.23
C CYS A 75 -3.04 12.40 16.75
N PHE A 76 -1.83 12.58 16.20
CA PHE A 76 -1.61 12.73 14.77
C PHE A 76 -0.26 12.17 14.33
N THR A 77 -0.29 11.36 13.28
CA THR A 77 0.90 10.86 12.58
C THR A 77 0.76 11.02 11.06
N ILE A 78 1.90 11.17 10.40
CA ILE A 78 2.04 11.22 8.94
C ILE A 78 2.91 10.06 8.50
N GLN A 79 2.41 9.23 7.60
CA GLN A 79 3.21 8.24 6.89
C GLN A 79 3.49 8.72 5.46
N MET A 80 4.75 8.70 5.03
CA MET A 80 5.13 9.08 3.67
C MET A 80 5.22 7.86 2.77
N LEU A 81 4.46 7.83 1.68
CA LEU A 81 4.50 6.78 0.67
C LEU A 81 5.01 7.34 -0.66
N TYR A 82 5.77 6.53 -1.40
CA TYR A 82 6.33 6.89 -2.69
C TYR A 82 6.02 5.78 -3.68
N SER A 83 5.49 6.17 -4.84
CA SER A 83 5.25 5.28 -5.97
C SER A 83 5.98 5.82 -7.20
N ALA A 84 6.60 4.93 -7.96
CA ALA A 84 7.17 5.23 -9.26
C ALA A 84 6.43 4.37 -10.29
N GLU A 85 5.65 4.98 -11.18
CA GLU A 85 4.90 4.28 -12.23
C GLU A 85 5.46 4.71 -13.60
N GLU A 86 6.36 3.91 -14.16
CA GLU A 86 7.01 4.14 -15.46
C GLU A 86 7.70 5.51 -15.58
N THR A 87 6.96 6.56 -15.95
CA THR A 87 7.44 7.95 -16.06
C THR A 87 6.91 8.88 -14.97
N ASP A 88 5.87 8.46 -14.25
CA ASP A 88 5.16 9.28 -13.27
C ASP A 88 5.55 8.86 -11.86
N HIS A 89 6.14 9.79 -11.14
CA HIS A 89 6.55 9.62 -9.76
C HIS A 89 5.58 10.36 -8.86
N THR A 90 5.21 9.77 -7.73
CA THR A 90 4.25 10.40 -6.81
C THR A 90 4.55 10.08 -5.37
N VAL A 91 4.34 11.10 -4.54
CA VAL A 91 4.42 11.02 -3.09
C VAL A 91 3.01 11.15 -2.51
N MET A 92 2.68 10.31 -1.55
CA MET A 92 1.44 10.41 -0.79
C MET A 92 1.73 10.57 0.70
N LEU A 93 1.02 11.48 1.33
CA LEU A 93 0.99 11.61 2.78
C LEU A 93 -0.26 10.91 3.29
N TRP A 94 -0.08 9.99 4.21
CA TRP A 94 -1.14 9.29 4.92
C TRP A 94 -1.25 9.87 6.33
N LEU A 95 -2.34 10.57 6.58
CA LEU A 95 -2.61 11.34 7.79
C LEU A 95 -3.47 10.49 8.72
N GLN A 96 -2.87 9.88 9.75
CA GLN A 96 -3.60 9.09 10.74
C GLN A 96 -3.82 9.93 11.99
N TYR A 97 -5.06 10.15 12.39
CA TYR A 97 -5.36 10.97 13.55
C TYR A 97 -6.59 10.53 14.31
N THR A 98 -6.63 10.93 15.58
CA THR A 98 -7.80 10.82 16.44
C THR A 98 -8.21 12.21 16.86
N LYS A 99 -9.47 12.56 16.68
CA LYS A 99 -9.98 13.88 17.11
C LYS A 99 -9.90 14.01 18.63
N SER A 100 -10.04 15.24 19.13
CA SER A 100 -10.03 15.51 20.58
C SER A 100 -11.15 14.80 21.36
N ASP A 101 -12.18 14.29 20.69
CA ASP A 101 -13.20 13.43 21.30
C ASP A 101 -12.65 12.06 21.74
N GLY A 102 -11.44 11.69 21.31
CA GLY A 102 -10.77 10.43 21.64
C GLY A 102 -11.36 9.20 20.95
N VAL A 103 -12.44 9.35 20.17
CA VAL A 103 -13.20 8.24 19.58
C VAL A 103 -13.13 8.26 18.06
N SER A 104 -13.15 9.45 17.45
CA SER A 104 -13.18 9.59 15.99
C SER A 104 -11.79 9.44 15.40
N LYS A 105 -11.48 8.22 14.99
CA LYS A 105 -10.26 7.84 14.26
C LYS A 105 -10.44 8.09 12.75
N HIS A 106 -9.44 8.68 12.13
CA HIS A 106 -9.45 9.06 10.72
C HIS A 106 -8.12 8.72 10.05
N VAL A 107 -8.21 8.46 8.74
CA VAL A 107 -7.06 8.27 7.86
C VAL A 107 -7.37 9.02 6.56
N ASP A 108 -6.71 10.16 6.38
CA ASP A 108 -6.82 10.98 5.17
C ASP A 108 -5.55 10.83 4.33
N THR A 109 -5.66 11.11 3.03
CA THR A 109 -4.53 11.07 2.11
C THR A 109 -4.35 12.41 1.41
N ILE A 110 -3.11 12.76 1.09
CA ILE A 110 -2.76 13.86 0.18
C ILE A 110 -1.77 13.32 -0.84
N SER A 111 -2.05 13.43 -2.13
CA SER A 111 -1.16 12.93 -3.20
C SER A 111 -0.54 14.08 -4.00
N PHE A 112 0.71 13.88 -4.38
CA PHE A 112 1.49 14.80 -5.18
C PHE A 112 2.22 14.10 -6.32
N ALA A 113 2.23 14.72 -7.49
CA ALA A 113 3.09 14.36 -8.61
C ALA A 113 4.50 14.93 -8.35
N VAL A 114 5.54 14.14 -8.57
CA VAL A 114 6.94 14.60 -8.46
C VAL A 114 7.37 15.18 -9.80
N LYS A 115 7.80 16.44 -9.81
CA LYS A 115 8.37 17.10 -10.99
C LYS A 115 9.88 17.16 -10.87
N THR A 116 10.56 16.30 -11.62
CA THR A 116 12.02 16.38 -11.84
C THR A 116 12.31 17.44 -12.91
N LYS A 117 12.43 18.71 -12.54
CA LYS A 117 12.92 19.73 -13.48
C LYS A 117 14.44 19.65 -13.59
N LYS A 118 15.01 19.96 -14.76
CA LYS A 118 16.48 20.11 -14.90
C LYS A 118 17.07 21.26 -14.04
N GLU A 119 16.22 22.13 -13.50
CA GLU A 119 16.60 23.31 -12.69
C GLU A 119 16.26 23.16 -11.20
N THR A 120 15.73 22.02 -10.74
CA THR A 120 15.60 21.82 -9.28
C THR A 120 17.00 21.79 -8.66
N SER A 121 17.18 22.54 -7.57
CA SER A 121 18.45 22.54 -6.85
C SER A 121 18.80 21.11 -6.45
N PRO A 122 20.09 20.75 -6.35
CA PRO A 122 20.52 19.38 -6.08
C PRO A 122 20.07 18.83 -4.72
N ASN A 123 19.34 19.62 -3.91
CA ASN A 123 18.86 19.25 -2.58
C ASN A 123 17.32 19.35 -2.44
N ASN A 124 16.58 19.76 -3.48
CA ASN A 124 15.13 19.95 -3.40
C ASN A 124 14.38 19.23 -4.53
N LEU A 125 13.24 18.66 -4.19
CA LEU A 125 12.27 18.07 -5.11
C LEU A 125 10.97 18.87 -5.09
N ARG A 126 10.48 19.26 -6.27
CA ARG A 126 9.18 19.94 -6.38
C ARG A 126 8.06 18.95 -6.58
N PHE A 127 6.98 19.15 -5.84
CA PHE A 127 5.77 18.34 -5.85
C PHE A 127 4.57 19.18 -6.26
N ASP A 128 3.84 18.72 -7.27
CA ASP A 128 2.61 19.37 -7.72
C ASP A 128 1.40 18.60 -7.17
N PHE A 129 0.44 19.32 -6.62
CA PHE A 129 -0.74 18.71 -6.02
C PHE A 129 -1.65 18.09 -7.09
N GLU A 130 -2.00 16.81 -6.93
CA GLU A 130 -2.83 16.06 -7.89
C GLU A 130 -4.34 16.18 -7.62
N GLY A 131 -4.77 16.88 -6.55
CA GLY A 131 -6.18 17.11 -6.26
C GLY A 131 -6.87 16.11 -5.33
N SER A 132 -6.14 15.38 -4.47
CA SER A 132 -6.66 14.22 -3.72
C SER A 132 -6.75 14.37 -2.19
N SER A 133 -6.95 15.59 -1.65
CA SER A 133 -7.03 15.79 -0.20
C SER A 133 -8.47 15.79 0.32
N ASN A 134 -8.85 14.75 1.07
CA ASN A 134 -10.18 14.65 1.71
C ASN A 134 -10.28 15.39 3.05
N ASN A 135 -9.18 15.99 3.51
CA ASN A 135 -9.07 16.64 4.83
C ASN A 135 -9.54 18.12 4.85
N GLY A 136 -10.12 18.63 3.77
CA GLY A 136 -10.62 20.01 3.68
C GLY A 136 -9.55 21.09 3.49
N ILE A 137 -8.28 20.72 3.32
CA ILE A 137 -7.18 21.68 3.18
C ILE A 137 -6.91 22.00 1.72
N ALA A 138 -6.95 23.28 1.38
CA ALA A 138 -6.69 23.77 0.04
C ALA A 138 -5.17 23.88 -0.22
N ILE A 139 -4.55 22.76 -0.62
CA ILE A 139 -3.13 22.71 -0.99
C ILE A 139 -2.95 23.12 -2.46
N GLN A 140 -1.88 23.85 -2.76
CA GLN A 140 -1.48 24.25 -4.10
C GLN A 140 -0.29 23.45 -4.61
N GLU A 141 0.80 23.38 -3.83
CA GLU A 141 2.02 22.67 -4.19
C GLU A 141 2.81 22.31 -2.93
N ALA A 142 3.80 21.44 -3.07
CA ALA A 142 4.76 21.16 -2.02
C ALA A 142 6.20 21.10 -2.57
N GLU A 143 7.17 21.30 -1.71
CA GLU A 143 8.59 21.18 -2.00
C GLU A 143 9.24 20.37 -0.90
N PHE A 144 9.98 19.34 -1.30
CA PHE A 144 10.69 18.46 -0.39
C PHE A 144 12.18 18.76 -0.45
N GLY A 145 12.69 19.41 0.58
CA GLY A 145 14.12 19.62 0.80
C GLY A 145 14.71 18.45 1.55
N TYR A 146 15.89 17.99 1.11
CA TYR A 146 16.71 17.04 1.84
C TYR A 146 18.09 17.62 2.08
N HIS A 147 18.50 17.64 3.34
CA HIS A 147 19.83 18.07 3.74
C HIS A 147 20.60 16.86 4.24
N ALA A 148 21.75 16.57 3.62
CA ALA A 148 22.49 15.32 3.81
C ALA A 148 22.86 15.01 5.27
N ASP A 149 22.91 16.03 6.15
CA ASP A 149 23.44 15.91 7.52
C ASP A 149 22.48 16.36 8.64
N SER A 150 21.20 16.66 8.37
CA SER A 150 20.31 17.24 9.41
C SER A 150 18.90 16.64 9.47
N CYS A 151 18.07 16.84 8.43
CA CYS A 151 16.65 16.44 8.39
C CYS A 151 16.03 16.54 6.99
N TYR A 152 14.80 16.05 6.85
CA TYR A 152 13.94 16.34 5.70
C TYR A 152 12.98 17.49 6.02
N GLY A 153 12.75 18.37 5.04
CA GLY A 153 11.79 19.45 5.12
C GLY A 153 10.72 19.30 4.05
N LEU A 154 9.45 19.22 4.44
CA LEU A 154 8.33 19.28 3.51
C LEU A 154 7.65 20.64 3.63
N LYS A 155 7.94 21.52 2.68
CA LYS A 155 7.28 22.82 2.54
C LYS A 155 5.99 22.63 1.77
N ILE A 156 4.87 23.12 2.30
CA ILE A 156 3.55 23.03 1.69
C ILE A 156 3.02 24.45 1.51
N THR A 157 2.64 24.78 0.29
CA THR A 157 2.02 26.06 -0.05
C THR A 157 0.51 25.85 -0.20
N LEU A 158 -0.27 26.60 0.57
CA LEU A 158 -1.72 26.60 0.54
C LEU A 158 -2.23 27.58 -0.53
N LYS A 159 -3.46 27.39 -1.01
CA LYS A 159 -4.07 28.26 -2.05
C LYS A 159 -4.23 29.72 -1.60
N ASP A 160 -4.31 29.97 -0.30
CA ASP A 160 -4.35 31.32 0.29
C ASP A 160 -2.96 31.96 0.43
N ARG A 161 -1.92 31.35 -0.18
CA ARG A 161 -0.51 31.75 -0.17
C ARG A 161 0.17 31.65 1.20
N ARG A 162 -0.50 31.10 2.22
CA ARG A 162 0.21 30.67 3.42
C ARG A 162 1.11 29.50 3.09
N CYS A 163 2.26 29.44 3.76
CA CYS A 163 3.18 28.33 3.63
C CYS A 163 3.47 27.73 5.00
N VAL A 164 3.54 26.40 5.03
CA VAL A 164 3.83 25.61 6.22
C VAL A 164 5.04 24.74 5.91
N LEU A 165 5.95 24.63 6.86
CA LEU A 165 7.14 23.80 6.75
C LEU A 165 7.12 22.70 7.81
N LEU A 166 7.04 21.46 7.35
CA LEU A 166 7.08 20.28 8.21
C LEU A 166 8.52 19.77 8.30
N ALA A 167 9.08 19.78 9.49
CA ALA A 167 10.38 19.19 9.79
C ALA A 167 10.23 17.73 10.16
N LEU A 168 10.80 16.85 9.34
CA LEU A 168 10.73 15.40 9.46
C LEU A 168 12.14 14.86 9.75
N PRO A 169 12.39 14.29 10.95
CA PRO A 169 13.72 13.86 11.34
C PRO A 169 14.17 12.63 10.53
N PRO A 170 15.49 12.45 10.29
CA PRO A 170 16.00 11.26 9.65
C PRO A 170 15.99 10.08 10.62
N SER A 171 15.96 8.86 10.09
CA SER A 171 15.87 7.61 10.86
C SER A 171 17.07 7.31 11.78
N SER A 172 18.15 8.09 11.70
CA SER A 172 19.39 7.93 12.48
C SER A 172 19.73 9.12 13.38
N GLY A 173 18.89 10.15 13.46
CA GLY A 173 19.23 11.44 14.08
C GLY A 173 18.53 11.72 15.40
N THR A 174 19.30 12.17 16.39
CA THR A 174 18.87 12.86 17.62
C THR A 174 18.66 14.37 17.40
N SER A 175 18.61 14.83 16.16
CA SER A 175 18.42 16.25 15.84
C SER A 175 17.04 16.70 16.30
N ALA A 176 17.00 17.69 17.21
CA ALA A 176 15.76 18.37 17.55
C ALA A 176 15.13 18.89 16.24
N PRO A 177 13.82 18.69 16.01
CA PRO A 177 13.17 19.09 14.76
C PRO A 177 13.46 20.55 14.39
N GLU A 178 13.62 21.41 15.40
CA GLU A 178 13.94 22.84 15.28
C GLU A 178 15.25 23.13 14.52
N ASN A 179 16.16 22.16 14.42
CA ASN A 179 17.42 22.28 13.69
C ASN A 179 17.31 21.83 12.21
N CYS A 180 16.14 21.36 11.78
CA CYS A 180 15.92 20.84 10.43
C CYS A 180 15.90 21.91 9.34
N VAL A 181 15.80 23.19 9.70
CA VAL A 181 15.58 24.29 8.77
C VAL A 181 16.47 25.47 9.16
N SER A 182 17.21 26.04 8.20
CA SER A 182 17.93 27.29 8.45
C SER A 182 16.95 28.46 8.60
N ARG A 183 17.27 29.47 9.43
CA ARG A 183 16.41 30.69 9.56
C ARG A 183 16.13 31.39 8.22
N TYR A 184 16.99 31.19 7.22
CA TYR A 184 16.80 31.72 5.87
C TYR A 184 15.74 30.95 5.05
N GLU A 185 15.63 29.63 5.24
CA GLU A 185 14.61 28.80 4.57
C GLU A 185 13.23 28.90 5.23
N LEU A 186 13.18 29.15 6.54
CA LEU A 186 11.94 29.43 7.28
C LEU A 186 11.16 30.61 6.66
N GLY A 187 11.87 31.66 6.22
CA GLY A 187 11.25 32.83 5.61
C GLY A 187 10.06 33.35 6.42
N SER A 188 8.89 33.48 5.78
CA SER A 188 7.61 33.82 6.40
C SER A 188 6.68 32.61 6.62
N CYS A 189 7.19 31.38 6.50
CA CYS A 189 6.37 30.17 6.63
C CYS A 189 6.16 29.79 8.10
N GLU A 190 4.99 29.23 8.39
CA GLU A 190 4.70 28.61 9.67
C GLU A 190 5.46 27.29 9.78
N TYR A 191 5.86 26.91 10.99
CA TYR A 191 6.78 25.81 11.22
C TYR A 191 6.18 24.73 12.13
N GLU A 192 6.36 23.47 11.75
CA GLU A 192 5.86 22.31 12.46
C GLU A 192 6.91 21.20 12.55
N GLY A 193 7.35 20.87 13.76
CA GLY A 193 8.32 19.79 14.00
C GLY A 193 7.63 18.46 14.30
N TYR A 194 8.17 17.37 13.75
CA TYR A 194 7.70 16.01 14.00
C TYR A 194 8.79 15.13 14.65
N GLU A 195 8.37 14.05 15.27
CA GLU A 195 9.23 13.02 15.83
C GLU A 195 9.08 11.71 15.04
N SER A 196 10.13 10.88 14.99
CA SER A 196 9.98 9.53 14.45
C SER A 196 8.98 8.74 15.29
N SER A 197 8.08 7.98 14.65
CA SER A 197 7.01 7.30 15.36
C SER A 197 6.71 5.91 14.84
N ASP A 198 6.53 4.98 15.77
CA ASP A 198 6.05 3.63 15.51
C ASP A 198 4.52 3.59 15.36
N SER A 199 3.83 4.60 14.85
CA SER A 199 2.39 4.68 14.44
C SER A 199 1.27 4.03 15.31
N GLU A 200 1.56 3.39 16.44
CA GLU A 200 0.57 2.60 17.19
C GLU A 200 -0.39 3.52 17.96
N LYS A 201 0.10 4.70 18.34
CA LYS A 201 -0.56 5.59 19.30
C LYS A 201 -1.89 6.15 18.79
N CYS A 202 -1.99 6.48 17.49
CA CYS A 202 -3.17 7.20 17.01
C CYS A 202 -4.38 6.29 16.80
N LEU A 203 -4.17 5.14 16.17
CA LEU A 203 -5.28 4.25 15.83
C LEU A 203 -5.60 3.22 16.93
N GLN A 204 -4.82 3.20 18.03
CA GLN A 204 -4.96 2.29 19.18
C GLN A 204 -5.22 0.85 18.71
N TYR A 205 -4.18 0.22 18.16
CA TYR A 205 -4.31 -1.12 17.61
C TYR A 205 -4.55 -2.14 18.72
N LYS A 206 -5.52 -3.03 18.51
CA LYS A 206 -5.72 -4.19 19.40
C LYS A 206 -4.81 -5.34 18.95
N LEU A 207 -4.01 -5.87 19.89
CA LEU A 207 -3.21 -7.07 19.64
C LEU A 207 -4.10 -8.30 19.52
N VAL A 208 -3.85 -9.10 18.48
CA VAL A 208 -4.50 -10.40 18.26
C VAL A 208 -3.41 -11.46 18.09
N GLU A 209 -3.50 -12.53 18.86
CA GLU A 209 -2.49 -13.58 18.91
C GLU A 209 -3.00 -14.87 18.28
N ASP A 210 -2.19 -15.49 17.42
CA ASP A 210 -2.44 -16.85 16.93
C ASP A 210 -1.74 -17.85 17.84
N HIS A 211 -2.52 -18.64 18.57
CA HIS A 211 -2.00 -19.72 19.43
C HIS A 211 -1.87 -21.04 18.67
N SER A 212 -2.20 -21.07 17.37
CA SER A 212 -2.14 -22.27 16.54
C SER A 212 -0.72 -22.48 16.00
N GLN A 213 -0.29 -23.74 15.90
CA GLN A 213 0.94 -24.06 15.18
C GLN A 213 0.72 -23.95 13.66
N SER A 214 1.58 -23.21 12.97
CA SER A 214 1.61 -23.16 11.51
C SER A 214 2.13 -24.49 10.95
N GLN A 215 1.28 -25.26 10.27
CA GLN A 215 1.70 -26.45 9.52
C GLN A 215 1.55 -26.19 8.04
N ALA A 216 2.50 -26.67 7.24
CA ALA A 216 2.42 -26.58 5.79
C ALA A 216 1.28 -27.48 5.29
N THR A 217 0.28 -26.90 4.64
CA THR A 217 -0.83 -27.66 4.06
C THR A 217 -0.32 -28.47 2.86
N GLU A 218 -0.49 -29.80 2.90
CA GLU A 218 -0.21 -30.67 1.77
C GLU A 218 -1.32 -30.56 0.72
N VAL A 219 -0.98 -30.06 -0.46
CA VAL A 219 -1.85 -30.13 -1.64
C VAL A 219 -1.02 -30.70 -2.78
N THR A 220 -1.49 -31.80 -3.36
CA THR A 220 -0.83 -32.45 -4.50
C THR A 220 -1.03 -31.59 -5.75
N ALA A 221 0.07 -31.06 -6.31
CA ALA A 221 0.03 -30.30 -7.55
C ALA A 221 -0.19 -31.25 -8.74
N GLN A 222 -1.30 -31.10 -9.46
CA GLN A 222 -1.46 -31.70 -10.79
C GLN A 222 -0.91 -30.71 -11.84
N SER A 223 -0.19 -31.21 -12.83
CA SER A 223 0.31 -30.35 -13.92
C SER A 223 -0.87 -29.95 -14.81
N PRO A 224 -1.01 -28.68 -15.20
CA PRO A 224 -2.09 -28.26 -16.09
C PRO A 224 -1.92 -28.85 -17.49
N ASP A 225 -3.05 -29.11 -18.16
CA ASP A 225 -3.10 -29.46 -19.58
C ASP A 225 -2.75 -28.25 -20.47
N ASN A 226 -2.18 -28.51 -21.65
CA ASN A 226 -1.73 -27.48 -22.58
C ASN A 226 -2.89 -26.51 -22.93
N ASN A 227 -2.78 -25.25 -22.48
CA ASN A 227 -3.65 -24.07 -22.69
C ASN A 227 -4.35 -23.51 -21.43
N GLN A 228 -4.13 -24.06 -20.23
CA GLN A 228 -4.60 -23.43 -18.99
C GLN A 228 -3.51 -22.62 -18.29
N PRO A 229 -3.86 -21.55 -17.55
CA PRO A 229 -2.91 -20.87 -16.68
C PRO A 229 -2.30 -21.87 -15.69
N LEU A 230 -1.05 -21.63 -15.29
CA LEU A 230 -0.38 -22.46 -14.28
C LEU A 230 -1.24 -22.52 -13.02
N LEU A 231 -1.35 -23.70 -12.39
CA LEU A 231 -2.01 -23.79 -11.10
C LEU A 231 -1.25 -22.97 -10.05
N GLU A 232 -1.95 -22.41 -9.07
CA GLU A 232 -1.34 -21.68 -7.94
C GLU A 232 -0.27 -22.52 -7.22
N THR A 233 -0.37 -23.84 -7.28
CA THR A 233 0.59 -24.77 -6.67
C THR A 233 1.83 -25.06 -7.53
N ASN A 234 1.95 -24.43 -8.71
CA ASN A 234 3.02 -24.73 -9.64
C ASN A 234 4.35 -24.12 -9.17
N ALA A 235 5.40 -24.94 -9.10
CA ALA A 235 6.72 -24.53 -8.64
C ALA A 235 7.36 -23.40 -9.47
N GLN A 236 6.93 -23.15 -10.70
CA GLN A 236 7.40 -22.01 -11.50
C GLN A 236 6.90 -20.67 -10.95
N LEU A 237 5.77 -20.66 -10.22
CA LEU A 237 5.19 -19.46 -9.63
C LEU A 237 5.83 -19.08 -8.29
N GLN A 238 6.55 -20.00 -7.64
CA GLN A 238 7.02 -19.82 -6.25
C GLN A 238 7.78 -18.52 -6.00
N GLN A 239 8.53 -18.03 -6.98
CA GLN A 239 9.25 -16.77 -6.87
C GLN A 239 8.29 -15.56 -6.74
N TYR A 240 7.14 -15.60 -7.38
CA TYR A 240 6.12 -14.56 -7.29
C TYR A 240 5.19 -14.75 -6.10
N GLN A 241 5.44 -15.75 -5.26
CA GLN A 241 4.58 -16.10 -4.14
C GLN A 241 5.31 -15.88 -2.81
N ASP A 242 6.26 -14.95 -2.75
CA ASP A 242 6.92 -14.59 -1.50
C ASP A 242 6.09 -13.55 -0.75
N PHE A 243 5.47 -13.96 0.37
CA PHE A 243 4.58 -13.11 1.17
C PHE A 243 5.35 -11.93 1.75
N LYS A 244 6.51 -12.17 2.37
CA LYS A 244 7.30 -11.11 2.99
C LYS A 244 7.67 -10.05 1.95
N ARG A 245 8.15 -10.45 0.77
CA ARG A 245 8.49 -9.50 -0.30
C ARG A 245 7.30 -8.71 -0.81
N GLY A 246 6.11 -9.32 -0.86
CA GLY A 246 4.89 -8.63 -1.26
C GLY A 246 4.35 -7.62 -0.24
N LEU A 247 4.93 -7.55 0.96
CA LEU A 247 4.59 -6.57 1.99
C LEU A 247 5.63 -5.45 2.15
N LEU A 248 6.82 -5.58 1.58
CA LEU A 248 7.98 -4.71 1.88
C LEU A 248 7.95 -3.34 1.19
N PHE A 249 6.99 -3.05 0.32
CA PHE A 249 6.84 -1.76 -0.34
C PHE A 249 5.79 -0.87 0.35
N SER A 250 5.79 -0.90 1.68
CA SER A 250 4.98 -0.07 2.59
C SER A 250 3.53 -0.52 2.84
N SER A 251 2.60 0.44 3.00
CA SER A 251 1.23 0.19 3.43
C SER A 251 0.37 -0.24 2.26
N LEU A 252 -0.10 -1.48 2.34
CA LEU A 252 -1.01 -2.04 1.34
C LEU A 252 -2.43 -1.54 1.55
N VAL A 253 -3.17 -1.36 0.47
CA VAL A 253 -4.59 -1.02 0.48
C VAL A 253 -5.40 -2.00 -0.36
N LEU A 254 -6.60 -2.35 0.10
CA LEU A 254 -7.48 -3.26 -0.62
C LEU A 254 -8.06 -2.56 -1.85
N VAL A 255 -7.85 -3.12 -3.04
CA VAL A 255 -8.38 -2.58 -4.30
C VAL A 255 -9.49 -3.46 -4.85
N TYR A 256 -9.28 -4.78 -4.96
CA TYR A 256 -10.31 -5.73 -5.40
C TYR A 256 -10.57 -6.80 -4.35
N SER A 257 -11.83 -7.20 -4.23
CA SER A 257 -12.25 -8.35 -3.44
C SER A 257 -13.23 -9.20 -4.22
N SER A 258 -13.09 -10.51 -4.13
CA SER A 258 -14.04 -11.48 -4.68
C SER A 258 -15.26 -11.70 -3.78
N TYR A 259 -15.30 -11.09 -2.58
CA TYR A 259 -16.41 -11.23 -1.64
C TYR A 259 -17.10 -9.89 -1.38
N GLU A 260 -18.26 -9.70 -2.01
CA GLU A 260 -18.96 -8.41 -2.04
C GLU A 260 -19.33 -7.89 -0.65
N LYS A 261 -19.88 -8.76 0.20
CA LYS A 261 -20.43 -8.42 1.52
C LYS A 261 -19.60 -8.97 2.66
N ASP A 262 -18.28 -8.96 2.50
CA ASP A 262 -17.37 -9.33 3.58
C ASP A 262 -17.56 -8.40 4.81
N PRO A 263 -17.97 -8.94 5.97
CA PRO A 263 -18.11 -8.14 7.19
C PRO A 263 -16.74 -7.76 7.79
N PHE A 264 -15.66 -8.44 7.38
CA PHE A 264 -14.32 -8.29 7.95
C PHE A 264 -13.27 -8.16 6.84
N ARG A 265 -13.33 -7.04 6.10
CA ARG A 265 -12.31 -6.71 5.09
C ARG A 265 -11.03 -6.26 5.76
N LEU A 266 -9.88 -6.69 5.24
CA LEU A 266 -8.60 -6.06 5.54
C LEU A 266 -8.46 -4.87 4.60
N CYS A 267 -8.64 -3.65 5.09
CA CYS A 267 -8.72 -2.45 4.26
C CYS A 267 -7.34 -1.83 3.99
N MET A 268 -6.45 -1.89 4.97
CA MET A 268 -5.08 -1.43 4.86
C MET A 268 -4.18 -2.33 5.70
N ILE A 269 -2.98 -2.66 5.20
CA ILE A 269 -2.00 -3.50 5.89
C ILE A 269 -0.63 -2.80 5.89
N PRO A 270 -0.27 -2.04 6.94
CA PRO A 270 1.12 -1.69 7.18
C PRO A 270 1.92 -2.89 7.72
N TYR A 271 3.03 -3.21 7.06
CA TYR A 271 3.98 -4.22 7.52
C TYR A 271 5.19 -3.60 8.19
N ARG A 272 5.56 -4.13 9.36
CA ARG A 272 6.80 -3.78 10.05
C ARG A 272 7.71 -4.99 10.22
N PRO A 273 8.80 -5.06 9.46
CA PRO A 273 9.76 -6.15 9.61
C PRO A 273 10.54 -6.00 10.93
N ASN A 274 10.98 -7.14 11.47
CA ASN A 274 11.91 -7.22 12.61
C ASN A 274 11.39 -6.64 13.95
N GLU A 275 10.09 -6.40 14.06
CA GLU A 275 9.46 -6.06 15.33
C GLU A 275 9.16 -7.33 16.15
N GLY A 276 9.68 -7.43 17.38
CA GLY A 276 9.49 -8.60 18.23
C GLY A 276 8.01 -8.85 18.61
N PRO A 277 7.64 -10.06 19.06
CA PRO A 277 8.51 -11.18 19.45
C PRO A 277 8.89 -12.14 18.30
N GLY A 278 8.38 -11.94 17.08
CA GLY A 278 8.69 -12.79 15.92
C GLY A 278 9.91 -12.31 15.12
N THR A 279 10.56 -13.21 14.36
CA THR A 279 11.67 -12.86 13.46
C THR A 279 11.20 -12.14 12.18
N ASP A 280 9.93 -12.30 11.83
CA ASP A 280 9.35 -11.74 10.62
C ASP A 280 8.54 -10.46 10.87
N GLY A 281 8.38 -10.01 12.12
CA GLY A 281 7.76 -8.73 12.46
C GLY A 281 6.25 -8.78 12.73
N LYS A 282 5.57 -7.65 12.50
CA LYS A 282 4.12 -7.49 12.75
C LYS A 282 3.37 -6.93 11.54
N LEU A 283 2.11 -7.33 11.41
CA LEU A 283 1.13 -6.69 10.54
C LEU A 283 0.22 -5.80 11.37
N TYR A 284 0.17 -4.53 11.01
CA TYR A 284 -0.87 -3.61 11.44
C TYR A 284 -1.96 -3.67 10.39
N ILE A 285 -3.22 -3.69 10.79
CA ILE A 285 -4.32 -3.90 9.87
C ILE A 285 -5.49 -3.01 10.25
N LEU A 286 -5.95 -2.19 9.31
CA LEU A 286 -7.24 -1.52 9.42
C LEU A 286 -8.31 -2.43 8.83
N THR A 287 -9.39 -2.68 9.58
CA THR A 287 -10.42 -3.63 9.18
C THR A 287 -11.81 -3.00 9.15
N SER A 288 -12.69 -3.52 8.30
CA SER A 288 -14.11 -3.14 8.33
C SER A 288 -14.90 -3.82 9.45
N GLY A 289 -14.24 -4.67 10.26
CA GLY A 289 -14.86 -5.48 11.30
C GLY A 289 -15.54 -4.62 12.36
N VAL A 290 -16.75 -4.98 12.74
CA VAL A 290 -17.57 -4.23 13.72
C VAL A 290 -17.31 -4.69 15.16
N LEU A 291 -16.86 -5.94 15.34
CA LEU A 291 -16.69 -6.60 16.65
C LEU A 291 -15.29 -6.44 17.25
N VAL A 292 -14.29 -6.15 16.42
CA VAL A 292 -12.93 -5.80 16.84
C VAL A 292 -12.76 -4.31 16.61
N GLU A 293 -11.98 -3.62 17.46
CA GLU A 293 -11.55 -2.27 17.12
C GLU A 293 -11.06 -2.24 15.67
N LYS A 294 -11.45 -1.21 14.91
CA LYS A 294 -11.23 -1.14 13.45
C LYS A 294 -9.74 -1.07 13.03
N ALA A 295 -8.84 -1.29 13.98
CA ALA A 295 -7.40 -1.34 13.85
C ALA A 295 -6.88 -2.49 14.76
N MET A 296 -6.18 -3.46 14.17
CA MET A 296 -5.61 -4.60 14.87
C MET A 296 -4.15 -4.80 14.50
N VAL A 297 -3.38 -5.38 15.41
CA VAL A 297 -1.99 -5.79 15.17
C VAL A 297 -1.87 -7.29 15.42
N GLN A 298 -1.17 -8.00 14.55
CA GLN A 298 -0.84 -9.41 14.74
C GLN A 298 0.62 -9.68 14.41
N THR A 299 1.22 -10.66 15.08
CA THR A 299 2.54 -11.17 14.71
C THR A 299 2.48 -11.76 13.30
N PHE A 300 3.46 -11.43 12.47
CA PHE A 300 3.59 -11.98 11.13
C PHE A 300 4.46 -13.23 11.16
N ASN A 301 3.85 -14.38 10.88
CA ASN A 301 4.52 -15.68 10.87
C ASN A 301 4.34 -16.36 9.51
N PRO A 302 5.04 -15.89 8.45
CA PRO A 302 4.98 -16.51 7.15
C PRO A 302 5.69 -17.87 7.16
N TYR A 303 5.18 -18.81 6.37
CA TYR A 303 5.70 -20.16 6.23
C TYR A 303 5.66 -20.63 4.78
N ARG A 304 6.46 -21.67 4.49
CA ARG A 304 6.51 -22.31 3.18
C ARG A 304 5.31 -23.24 2.99
N LEU A 305 4.85 -23.37 1.76
CA LEU A 305 3.95 -24.44 1.35
C LEU A 305 4.78 -25.68 0.97
N SER A 306 4.24 -26.88 1.12
CA SER A 306 5.00 -28.13 0.99
C SER A 306 5.66 -28.33 -0.38
N TYR A 307 5.07 -27.76 -1.43
CA TYR A 307 5.53 -27.81 -2.82
C TYR A 307 6.45 -26.64 -3.23
N HIS A 308 6.85 -25.78 -2.28
CA HIS A 308 7.81 -24.69 -2.52
C HIS A 308 9.20 -25.03 -1.98
N ASN A 309 10.22 -24.41 -2.59
CA ASN A 309 11.56 -24.32 -2.00
C ASN A 309 11.51 -23.57 -0.66
N GLU A 310 12.37 -23.94 0.30
CA GLU A 310 12.50 -23.32 1.61
C GLU A 310 12.70 -21.79 1.57
N THR A 311 13.23 -21.28 0.45
CA THR A 311 13.42 -19.85 0.21
C THR A 311 12.11 -19.06 0.23
N TYR A 312 11.00 -19.65 -0.25
CA TYR A 312 9.75 -18.91 -0.51
C TYR A 312 8.69 -19.22 0.54
N LYS A 313 8.43 -18.22 1.39
CA LYS A 313 7.33 -18.28 2.37
C LYS A 313 6.06 -17.73 1.73
N ALA A 314 5.22 -18.65 1.24
CA ALA A 314 4.06 -18.33 0.42
C ALA A 314 2.73 -18.20 1.15
N ALA A 315 2.69 -18.52 2.44
CA ALA A 315 1.48 -18.44 3.23
C ALA A 315 1.72 -17.84 4.60
N ALA A 316 0.68 -17.27 5.19
CA ALA A 316 0.62 -16.85 6.57
C ALA A 316 -0.82 -16.99 7.07
N ARG A 317 -1.00 -17.14 8.39
CA ARG A 317 -2.32 -17.13 9.00
C ARG A 317 -2.72 -15.68 9.31
N LEU A 318 -3.85 -15.25 8.78
CA LEU A 318 -4.41 -13.91 9.01
C LEU A 318 -5.69 -14.02 9.81
N TYR A 319 -5.83 -13.18 10.82
CA TYR A 319 -7.07 -13.11 11.60
C TYR A 319 -8.18 -12.47 10.77
N ARG A 320 -9.32 -13.15 10.70
CA ARG A 320 -10.57 -12.64 10.13
C ARG A 320 -11.73 -13.11 10.96
N ASN A 321 -12.59 -12.20 11.40
CA ASN A 321 -13.87 -12.53 12.04
C ASN A 321 -13.76 -13.66 13.09
N ASP A 322 -12.98 -13.41 14.14
CA ASP A 322 -12.76 -14.32 15.29
C ASP A 322 -11.95 -15.60 15.05
N LYS A 323 -11.35 -15.78 13.87
CA LYS A 323 -10.48 -16.93 13.59
C LYS A 323 -9.29 -16.57 12.71
N PHE A 324 -8.16 -17.27 12.91
CA PHE A 324 -7.02 -17.22 11.99
C PHE A 324 -7.20 -18.21 10.83
N TYR A 325 -7.11 -17.70 9.61
CA TYR A 325 -7.21 -18.49 8.37
C TYR A 325 -5.90 -18.47 7.59
N GLU A 326 -5.54 -19.61 7.00
CA GLU A 326 -4.44 -19.69 6.04
C GLU A 326 -4.73 -18.79 4.83
N THR A 327 -3.84 -17.83 4.60
CA THR A 327 -3.86 -16.94 3.43
C THR A 327 -2.58 -17.15 2.64
N LYS A 328 -2.74 -17.39 1.33
CA LYS A 328 -1.67 -17.71 0.39
C LYS A 328 -1.46 -16.56 -0.56
N VAL A 329 -0.23 -16.38 -1.02
CA VAL A 329 0.09 -15.46 -2.11
C VAL A 329 -0.14 -16.18 -3.42
N ILE A 330 -1.04 -15.64 -4.24
CA ILE A 330 -1.17 -16.05 -5.65
C ILE A 330 -0.02 -15.44 -6.45
N PHE A 331 0.20 -14.15 -6.25
CA PHE A 331 1.20 -13.38 -6.99
C PHE A 331 1.55 -12.08 -6.27
N THR A 332 2.81 -11.68 -6.34
CA THR A 332 3.28 -10.33 -6.07
C THR A 332 4.28 -9.94 -7.14
N ASP A 333 4.21 -8.68 -7.57
CA ASP A 333 5.24 -8.07 -8.42
C ASP A 333 6.48 -7.66 -7.62
N ARG A 334 6.44 -7.84 -6.29
CA ARG A 334 7.46 -7.45 -5.29
C ARG A 334 7.75 -5.95 -5.28
N LYS A 335 6.84 -5.14 -5.83
CA LYS A 335 7.04 -3.71 -6.06
C LYS A 335 5.85 -2.88 -5.60
N GLN A 336 4.64 -3.24 -6.00
CA GLN A 336 3.45 -2.40 -5.84
C GLN A 336 2.17 -3.19 -5.57
N CYS A 337 2.17 -4.51 -5.68
CA CYS A 337 0.97 -5.28 -5.45
C CYS A 337 1.21 -6.66 -4.81
N ILE A 338 0.14 -7.19 -4.25
CA ILE A 338 0.04 -8.58 -3.85
C ILE A 338 -1.40 -9.07 -4.02
N ILE A 339 -1.55 -10.30 -4.50
CA ILE A 339 -2.81 -11.00 -4.63
C ILE A 339 -2.82 -12.12 -3.59
N LEU A 340 -3.81 -12.07 -2.72
CA LEU A 340 -3.98 -13.01 -1.62
C LEU A 340 -5.20 -13.88 -1.86
N ARG A 341 -5.10 -15.15 -1.45
CA ARG A 341 -6.22 -16.09 -1.41
C ARG A 341 -6.36 -16.72 -0.04
N THR A 342 -7.57 -16.70 0.51
CA THR A 342 -7.91 -17.32 1.79
C THR A 342 -8.96 -18.41 1.55
N PRO A 343 -8.55 -19.66 1.23
CA PRO A 343 -9.46 -20.73 0.78
C PRO A 343 -10.60 -21.02 1.76
N GLU A 344 -10.27 -21.14 3.05
CA GLU A 344 -11.22 -21.46 4.11
C GLU A 344 -12.13 -20.29 4.52
N TYR A 345 -11.91 -19.09 3.97
CA TYR A 345 -12.75 -17.93 4.19
C TYR A 345 -13.41 -17.55 2.86
N TYR A 346 -14.47 -18.27 2.49
CA TYR A 346 -15.25 -18.05 1.25
C TYR A 346 -14.44 -18.15 -0.05
N ASN A 347 -13.31 -18.88 -0.05
CA ASN A 347 -12.34 -18.86 -1.14
C ASN A 347 -11.96 -17.43 -1.59
N LEU A 348 -11.89 -16.51 -0.61
CA LEU A 348 -11.70 -15.10 -0.83
C LEU A 348 -10.41 -14.85 -1.62
N CYS A 349 -10.50 -14.01 -2.65
CA CYS A 349 -9.35 -13.47 -3.35
C CYS A 349 -9.36 -11.95 -3.35
N GLU A 350 -8.23 -11.38 -2.94
CA GLU A 350 -8.06 -9.94 -2.76
C GLU A 350 -6.81 -9.45 -3.50
N LEU A 351 -6.94 -8.32 -4.17
CA LEU A 351 -5.81 -7.57 -4.72
C LEU A 351 -5.54 -6.37 -3.82
N PHE A 352 -4.31 -6.29 -3.35
CA PHE A 352 -3.79 -5.16 -2.61
C PHE A 352 -2.74 -4.41 -3.43
N THR A 353 -2.68 -3.09 -3.24
CA THR A 353 -1.68 -2.21 -3.86
C THR A 353 -0.95 -1.36 -2.82
N GLY A 354 0.26 -0.90 -3.13
CA GLY A 354 1.04 -0.04 -2.24
C GLY A 354 0.52 1.40 -2.24
N GLY A 355 -0.32 1.74 -1.25
CA GLY A 355 -0.77 3.09 -0.94
C GLY A 355 -1.67 3.82 -1.96
N ARG A 356 -1.72 3.40 -3.24
CA ARG A 356 -2.54 4.04 -4.28
C ARG A 356 -3.74 3.20 -4.66
N TYR A 357 -4.90 3.83 -4.70
CA TYR A 357 -6.09 3.34 -5.39
C TYR A 357 -6.00 3.70 -6.88
N THR A 358 -5.00 3.18 -7.59
CA THR A 358 -4.92 3.43 -9.05
C THR A 358 -6.11 2.76 -9.74
N HIS A 359 -6.80 3.55 -10.56
CA HIS A 359 -7.95 3.08 -11.29
C HIS A 359 -7.51 2.41 -12.59
N GLY A 360 -8.03 1.20 -12.83
CA GLY A 360 -8.33 0.66 -14.15
C GLY A 360 -7.29 0.82 -15.27
N ILE A 361 -6.76 -0.34 -15.70
CA ILE A 361 -6.56 -0.68 -17.10
C ILE A 361 -5.45 0.14 -17.80
N LEU A 362 -4.19 -0.32 -17.66
CA LEU A 362 -3.37 -0.75 -18.80
C LEU A 362 -1.99 -1.33 -18.42
N ASN A 363 -1.37 -0.99 -17.28
CA ASN A 363 0.06 -1.34 -17.06
C ASN A 363 0.45 -2.06 -15.75
N SER A 364 -0.49 -2.57 -14.94
CA SER A 364 -0.13 -3.43 -13.80
C SER A 364 -0.47 -4.89 -14.08
N ILE A 365 0.58 -5.71 -14.19
CA ILE A 365 0.53 -7.17 -14.33
C ILE A 365 -0.40 -7.80 -13.29
N CYS A 366 -0.56 -7.18 -12.12
CA CYS A 366 -1.36 -7.68 -11.01
C CYS A 366 -2.86 -7.73 -11.34
N PHE A 367 -3.40 -6.74 -12.06
CA PHE A 367 -4.83 -6.75 -12.44
C PHE A 367 -5.12 -7.87 -13.44
N PHE A 368 -4.21 -8.09 -14.39
CA PHE A 368 -4.30 -9.19 -15.34
C PHE A 368 -4.25 -10.53 -14.60
N ILE A 369 -3.24 -10.73 -13.75
CA ILE A 369 -3.10 -11.96 -12.96
C ILE A 369 -4.31 -12.18 -12.05
N TYR A 370 -4.85 -11.14 -11.41
CA TYR A 370 -6.09 -11.24 -10.64
C TYR A 370 -7.24 -11.78 -11.49
N THR A 371 -7.43 -11.25 -12.70
CA THR A 371 -8.50 -11.70 -13.59
C THR A 371 -8.32 -13.17 -14.01
N VAL A 372 -7.07 -13.61 -14.21
CA VAL A 372 -6.74 -15.00 -14.55
C VAL A 372 -7.06 -15.98 -13.41
N TYR A 373 -6.67 -15.66 -12.17
CA TYR A 373 -6.80 -16.59 -11.03
C TYR A 373 -8.06 -16.39 -10.18
N CYS A 374 -8.65 -15.20 -10.20
CA CYS A 374 -9.73 -14.79 -9.32
C CYS A 374 -10.98 -14.31 -10.06
N GLN A 375 -10.95 -14.29 -11.39
CA GLN A 375 -12.04 -13.83 -12.24
C GLN A 375 -12.40 -12.36 -11.99
N GLN A 376 -13.62 -11.96 -12.33
CA GLN A 376 -14.08 -10.58 -12.12
C GLN A 376 -14.25 -10.31 -10.61
N PRO A 377 -13.73 -9.18 -10.09
CA PRO A 377 -13.93 -8.84 -8.68
C PRO A 377 -15.40 -8.57 -8.38
N ALA A 378 -15.84 -8.99 -7.20
CA ALA A 378 -17.20 -8.73 -6.71
C ALA A 378 -17.35 -7.31 -6.16
N THR A 379 -16.28 -6.76 -5.59
CA THR A 379 -16.22 -5.36 -5.17
C THR A 379 -14.87 -4.76 -5.55
N ARG A 380 -14.94 -3.48 -5.94
CA ARG A 380 -13.78 -2.62 -6.20
C ARG A 380 -13.83 -1.44 -5.26
N PHE A 381 -12.65 -1.10 -4.73
CA PHE A 381 -12.43 0.06 -3.87
C PHE A 381 -11.61 1.11 -4.62
N THR A 382 -12.02 2.36 -4.49
CA THR A 382 -11.41 3.54 -5.10
C THR A 382 -10.80 4.49 -4.07
N SER A 383 -11.13 4.28 -2.79
CA SER A 383 -10.57 5.02 -1.67
C SER A 383 -10.64 4.19 -0.40
N LEU A 384 -9.84 4.58 0.61
CA LEU A 384 -9.90 3.92 1.91
C LEU A 384 -11.27 4.09 2.56
N GLY A 385 -11.93 5.24 2.39
CA GLY A 385 -13.25 5.53 2.94
C GLY A 385 -14.35 4.55 2.53
N GLU A 386 -14.21 3.88 1.38
CA GLU A 386 -15.16 2.85 0.94
C GLU A 386 -15.00 1.53 1.72
N CYS A 387 -13.82 1.28 2.29
CA CYS A 387 -13.53 0.11 3.11
C CYS A 387 -13.54 0.44 4.62
N TRP A 388 -13.01 1.61 5.00
CA TRP A 388 -12.72 2.04 6.36
C TRP A 388 -12.83 3.57 6.55
N PRO A 389 -13.55 4.07 7.58
CA PRO A 389 -14.53 3.35 8.36
C PRO A 389 -15.72 2.97 7.45
N PRO A 390 -16.37 1.81 7.63
CA PRO A 390 -17.50 1.45 6.79
C PRO A 390 -18.53 2.58 6.83
N ALA A 391 -18.95 3.06 5.66
CA ALA A 391 -20.05 4.00 5.55
C ALA A 391 -21.18 3.47 6.44
N LYS A 392 -21.71 4.31 7.34
CA LYS A 392 -22.88 3.95 8.16
C LYS A 392 -23.96 3.50 7.17
N LYS A 393 -24.19 2.20 7.08
CA LYS A 393 -25.30 1.63 6.31
C LYS A 393 -26.56 1.68 7.15
#